data_AF-A0A3D5P2Q8-F1
#
_entry.id   AF-A0A3D5P2Q8-F1
#
_cell.length_a   1.000
_cell.length_b   1.000
_cell.length_c   1.000
_cell.angle_alpha   90.00
_cell.angle_beta   90.00
_cell.angle_gamma   90.00
#
_symmetry.space_group_name_H-M   'P 1'
#
loop_
_entity.id
_entity.type
_entity.pdbx_description
1 polymer ?
#
loop_
_entity_poly.entity_id
_entity_poly.type
_entity_poly.pdbx_seq_one_letter_code
_entity_poly.pdbx_strand_id
1 'polypeptide(L)'
;MQKLKTNVHSFLTFTEKQAGFVVARHNREGTGSDQCGFRYRVSYQPDWLRRVRVTRQLESERQSTKTLLWNPTSESEAEPGERVRTRVLSADQSIDFTVALTDPAAAVRCVKICYEIPVGDGRTEEVEFTLERQPDSDS
;
A
#
# COMPACT_ATOMS: atom_id res chain seq x y z
N MET A 1 -60.48 -30.73 11.77
CA MET A 1 -59.90 -29.93 12.88
C MET A 1 -58.92 -30.79 13.65
N GLN A 2 -57.62 -30.56 13.45
CA GLN A 2 -56.53 -31.04 14.31
C GLN A 2 -55.45 -29.95 14.29
N LYS A 3 -55.08 -29.46 15.48
CA LYS A 3 -54.03 -28.46 15.74
C LYS A 3 -52.69 -29.16 15.96
N LEU A 4 -51.63 -28.33 16.03
CA LEU A 4 -50.28 -28.56 16.58
C LEU A 4 -49.27 -29.15 15.58
N LYS A 5 -48.04 -28.65 15.39
CA LYS A 5 -47.17 -27.79 16.22
C LYS A 5 -46.19 -27.01 15.33
N THR A 6 -46.05 -25.72 15.62
CA THR A 6 -44.85 -24.91 15.37
C THR A 6 -43.64 -25.56 16.03
N ASN A 7 -42.48 -25.59 15.38
CA ASN A 7 -41.22 -25.79 16.10
C ASN A 7 -40.01 -25.12 15.41
N VAL A 8 -39.47 -24.15 16.17
CA VAL A 8 -38.05 -23.76 16.39
C VAL A 8 -37.17 -23.48 15.18
N HIS A 9 -36.93 -22.19 14.85
CA HIS A 9 -35.79 -21.40 15.32
C HIS A 9 -34.43 -22.08 15.13
N SER A 10 -33.86 -21.91 13.94
CA SER A 10 -32.43 -22.12 13.70
C SER A 10 -31.71 -20.79 13.93
N PHE A 11 -31.35 -20.52 15.18
CA PHE A 11 -30.35 -19.50 15.50
C PHE A 11 -28.98 -20.07 15.10
N LEU A 12 -28.44 -19.63 13.96
CA LEU A 12 -26.99 -19.68 13.78
C LEU A 12 -26.40 -18.59 14.68
N THR A 13 -25.88 -19.02 15.84
CA THR A 13 -24.95 -18.20 16.63
C THR A 13 -23.71 -17.97 15.80
N PHE A 14 -23.62 -16.79 15.17
CA PHE A 14 -22.36 -16.24 14.71
C PHE A 14 -21.55 -15.94 15.97
N THR A 15 -20.55 -16.76 16.25
CA THR A 15 -19.52 -16.45 17.23
C THR A 15 -18.71 -15.29 16.66
N GLU A 16 -19.15 -14.07 16.97
CA GLU A 16 -18.37 -12.86 16.79
C GLU A 16 -17.12 -13.01 17.64
N LYS A 17 -16.03 -13.43 17.00
CA LYS A 17 -14.71 -13.48 17.60
C LYS A 17 -14.42 -12.04 18.00
N GLN A 18 -14.45 -11.74 19.30
CA GLN A 18 -14.04 -10.44 19.82
C GLN A 18 -12.61 -10.18 19.34
N ALA A 19 -12.49 -9.37 18.30
CA ALA A 19 -11.22 -8.89 17.82
C ALA A 19 -10.66 -7.98 18.91
N GLY A 20 -9.66 -8.46 19.64
CA GLY A 20 -8.82 -7.55 20.42
C GLY A 20 -8.34 -6.45 19.48
N PHE A 21 -8.46 -5.19 19.89
CA PHE A 21 -7.93 -4.06 19.14
C PHE A 21 -6.41 -4.20 19.02
N VAL A 22 -5.96 -4.91 17.99
CA VAL A 22 -4.55 -4.89 17.59
C VAL A 22 -4.30 -3.50 17.05
N VAL A 23 -3.55 -2.69 17.81
CA VAL A 23 -3.19 -1.34 17.39
C VAL A 23 -2.25 -1.49 16.20
N ALA A 24 -2.71 -1.03 15.04
CA ALA A 24 -1.88 -0.96 13.84
C ALA A 24 -0.57 -0.23 14.15
N ARG A 25 0.54 -0.78 13.68
CA ARG A 25 1.86 -0.19 13.97
C ARG A 25 1.96 1.20 13.36
N HIS A 26 2.68 2.07 14.06
CA HIS A 26 3.06 3.39 13.54
C HIS A 26 3.81 3.26 12.20
N ASN A 27 3.64 4.27 11.37
CA ASN A 27 4.39 4.36 10.12
C ASN A 27 5.90 4.35 10.39
N ARG A 28 6.63 3.63 9.54
CA ARG A 28 8.08 3.70 9.41
C ARG A 28 8.46 4.67 8.30
N GLU A 29 9.69 5.11 8.33
CA GLU A 29 10.31 5.91 7.28
C GLU A 29 11.37 5.09 6.58
N GLY A 30 11.49 5.25 5.27
CA GLY A 30 12.61 4.73 4.51
C GLY A 30 12.98 5.64 3.36
N THR A 31 14.12 5.37 2.74
CA THR A 31 14.71 6.24 1.72
C THR A 31 15.30 5.43 0.59
N GLY A 32 15.27 6.00 -0.60
CA GLY A 32 15.97 5.47 -1.76
C GLY A 32 16.24 6.56 -2.78
N SER A 33 16.94 6.19 -3.85
CA SER A 33 17.12 7.07 -5.00
C SER A 33 16.68 6.37 -6.25
N ASP A 34 16.19 7.12 -7.23
CA ASP A 34 15.85 6.57 -8.55
C ASP A 34 17.12 6.36 -9.42
N GLN A 35 16.91 6.05 -10.68
CA GLN A 35 17.95 5.84 -11.69
C GLN A 35 18.65 7.13 -12.16
N CYS A 36 18.03 8.29 -11.92
CA CYS A 36 18.59 9.61 -12.22
C CYS A 36 19.32 10.21 -11.00
N GLY A 37 19.26 9.54 -9.84
CA GLY A 37 19.94 9.93 -8.61
C GLY A 37 19.10 10.77 -7.65
N PHE A 38 17.86 11.10 -8.00
CA PHE A 38 16.98 11.88 -7.12
C PHE A 38 16.60 11.08 -5.89
N ARG A 39 16.59 11.75 -4.73
CA ARG A 39 16.30 11.10 -3.44
C ARG A 39 14.82 11.13 -3.13
N TYR A 40 14.35 10.04 -2.54
CA TYR A 40 12.98 9.84 -2.11
C TYR A 40 12.95 9.48 -0.62
N ARG A 41 11.92 9.96 0.06
CA ARG A 41 11.49 9.52 1.40
C ARG A 41 10.13 8.88 1.30
N VAL A 42 9.95 7.76 1.97
CA VAL A 42 8.70 7.01 2.01
C VAL A 42 8.28 6.82 3.46
N SER A 43 7.11 7.34 3.81
CA SER A 43 6.43 7.03 5.07
C SER A 43 5.42 5.92 4.81
N TYR A 44 5.46 4.82 5.56
CA TYR A 44 4.65 3.63 5.26
C TYR A 44 4.25 2.82 6.48
N GLN A 45 3.13 2.12 6.39
CA GLN A 45 2.72 1.15 7.40
C GLN A 45 3.42 -0.19 7.12
N PRO A 46 4.22 -0.73 8.07
CA PRO A 46 5.12 -1.86 7.81
C PRO A 46 4.43 -3.21 7.62
N ASP A 47 3.19 -3.34 8.10
CA ASP A 47 2.41 -4.57 8.01
C ASP A 47 1.69 -4.66 6.65
N TRP A 48 1.42 -3.52 6.01
CA TRP A 48 0.85 -3.51 4.66
C TRP A 48 1.89 -3.52 3.54
N LEU A 49 2.93 -2.69 3.61
CA LEU A 49 3.80 -2.40 2.45
C LEU A 49 5.03 -3.32 2.38
N ARG A 50 5.25 -4.02 1.26
CA ARG A 50 6.50 -4.76 0.98
C ARG A 50 7.56 -3.89 0.34
N ARG A 51 7.22 -3.20 -0.74
CA ARG A 51 8.18 -2.41 -1.51
C ARG A 51 7.52 -1.27 -2.26
N VAL A 52 8.32 -0.24 -2.53
CA VAL A 52 8.00 0.83 -3.47
C VAL A 52 8.99 0.78 -4.61
N ARG A 53 8.47 0.76 -5.83
CA ARG A 53 9.24 0.88 -7.06
C ARG A 53 8.90 2.18 -7.76
N VAL A 54 9.89 2.77 -8.42
CA VAL A 54 9.73 3.90 -9.32
C VAL A 54 10.12 3.46 -10.73
N THR A 55 9.31 3.81 -11.71
CA THR A 55 9.58 3.60 -13.13
C THR A 55 9.55 4.95 -13.82
N ARG A 56 10.56 5.24 -14.65
CA ARG A 56 10.56 6.45 -15.49
C ARG A 56 10.94 6.11 -16.92
N GLN A 57 10.55 6.96 -17.84
CA GLN A 57 11.12 6.99 -19.18
C GLN A 57 12.44 7.75 -19.14
N LEU A 58 13.52 7.11 -19.60
CA LEU A 58 14.81 7.78 -19.77
C LEU A 58 14.85 8.50 -21.12
N GLU A 59 15.80 9.44 -21.28
CA GLU A 59 16.05 10.15 -22.55
C GLU A 59 16.31 9.22 -23.75
N SER A 60 16.69 7.97 -23.49
CA SER A 60 16.86 6.91 -24.50
C SER A 60 15.55 6.22 -24.91
N GLU A 61 14.39 6.74 -24.51
CA GLU A 61 13.05 6.14 -24.62
C GLU A 61 12.88 4.80 -23.89
N ARG A 62 13.92 4.32 -23.20
CA ARG A 62 13.85 3.11 -22.38
C ARG A 62 13.17 3.41 -21.06
N GLN A 63 12.16 2.61 -20.73
CA GLN A 63 11.64 2.54 -19.37
C GLN A 63 12.64 1.84 -18.47
N SER A 64 12.88 2.43 -17.29
CA SER A 64 13.73 1.85 -16.26
C SER A 64 13.01 1.87 -14.93
N THR A 65 13.04 0.75 -14.22
CA THR A 65 12.45 0.58 -12.89
C THR A 65 13.52 0.40 -11.84
N LYS A 66 13.39 1.11 -10.72
CA LYS A 66 14.24 0.94 -9.54
C LYS A 66 13.41 0.82 -8.26
N THR A 67 13.87 -0.01 -7.34
CA THR A 67 13.28 -0.10 -5.99
C THR A 67 13.73 1.09 -5.16
N LEU A 68 12.77 1.92 -4.72
CA LEU A 68 13.02 3.02 -3.79
C LEU A 68 13.08 2.54 -2.34
N LEU A 69 12.21 1.60 -2.00
CA LEU A 69 12.09 1.07 -0.65
C LEU A 69 11.87 -0.44 -0.71
N TRP A 70 12.64 -1.16 0.09
CA TRP A 70 12.35 -2.55 0.44
C TRP A 70 12.10 -2.61 1.94
N ASN A 71 10.91 -3.03 2.35
CA ASN A 71 10.60 -3.25 3.75
C ASN A 71 11.38 -4.50 4.24
N PRO A 72 12.29 -4.38 5.22
CA PRO A 72 13.10 -5.50 5.68
C PRO A 72 12.28 -6.56 6.42
N THR A 73 11.09 -6.23 6.91
CA THR A 73 10.22 -7.23 7.54
C THR A 73 9.73 -8.21 6.48
N SER A 74 10.01 -9.50 6.68
CA SER A 74 9.69 -10.57 5.73
C SER A 74 8.20 -10.86 5.62
N GLU A 75 7.43 -10.55 6.66
CA GLU A 75 6.00 -10.86 6.80
C GLU A 75 5.28 -9.75 7.59
N SER A 76 3.95 -9.77 7.56
CA SER A 76 3.16 -8.89 8.42
C SER A 76 3.29 -9.33 9.89
N GLU A 77 3.73 -8.45 10.80
CA GLU A 77 3.83 -8.80 12.23
C GLU A 77 2.51 -8.53 12.97
N ALA A 78 1.64 -7.69 12.40
CA ALA A 78 0.30 -7.39 12.87
C ALA A 78 -0.68 -7.25 11.70
N GLU A 79 -1.98 -7.17 11.97
CA GLU A 79 -2.94 -6.74 10.94
C GLU A 79 -2.66 -5.27 10.56
N PRO A 80 -2.66 -4.92 9.26
CA PRO A 80 -2.66 -3.54 8.82
C PRO A 80 -3.81 -2.76 9.44
N GLY A 81 -3.60 -1.47 9.69
CA GLY A 81 -4.69 -0.61 10.16
C GLY A 81 -5.81 -0.50 9.13
N GLU A 82 -7.04 -0.28 9.62
CA GLU A 82 -8.25 -0.07 8.80
C GLU A 82 -8.04 0.96 7.67
N ARG A 83 -7.18 1.95 7.92
CA ARG A 83 -6.73 2.91 6.93
C ARG A 83 -5.21 2.98 6.90
N VAL A 84 -4.61 2.41 5.87
CA VAL A 84 -3.17 2.48 5.59
C VAL A 84 -2.85 3.79 4.89
N ARG A 85 -1.80 4.49 5.32
CA ARG A 85 -1.31 5.72 4.67
C ARG A 85 0.14 5.55 4.24
N THR A 86 0.42 5.79 2.97
CA THR A 86 1.77 5.81 2.42
C THR A 86 2.03 7.17 1.77
N ARG A 87 3.08 7.86 2.20
CA ARG A 87 3.53 9.14 1.61
C ARG A 87 4.84 8.93 0.88
N VAL A 88 4.96 9.50 -0.31
CA VAL A 88 6.20 9.54 -1.09
C VAL A 88 6.57 11.00 -1.32
N LEU A 89 7.81 11.35 -0.98
CA LEU A 89 8.34 12.70 -1.09
C LEU A 89 9.69 12.67 -1.81
N SER A 90 9.84 13.48 -2.86
CA SER A 90 11.12 13.89 -3.44
C SER A 90 11.13 15.41 -3.58
N ALA A 91 11.83 16.07 -2.66
CA ALA A 91 11.86 17.54 -2.59
C ALA A 91 12.50 18.16 -3.85
N ASP A 92 13.58 17.55 -4.34
CA ASP A 92 14.33 18.03 -5.52
C ASP A 92 13.47 18.04 -6.79
N GLN A 93 12.42 17.22 -6.83
CA GLN A 93 11.52 17.08 -7.98
C GLN A 93 10.11 17.63 -7.71
N SER A 94 9.90 18.27 -6.55
CA SER A 94 8.56 18.74 -6.11
C SER A 94 7.49 17.63 -6.12
N ILE A 95 7.89 16.39 -5.87
CA ILE A 95 6.97 15.25 -5.73
C ILE A 95 6.61 15.14 -4.26
N ASP A 96 5.34 15.27 -3.91
CA ASP A 96 4.84 15.06 -2.56
C ASP A 96 3.40 14.59 -2.63
N PHE A 97 3.18 13.28 -2.49
CA PHE A 97 1.83 12.71 -2.49
C PHE A 97 1.64 11.71 -1.36
N THR A 98 0.39 11.57 -0.93
CA THR A 98 -0.03 10.56 0.05
C THR A 98 -1.17 9.75 -0.52
N VAL A 99 -1.03 8.43 -0.50
CA VAL A 99 -2.11 7.48 -0.76
C VAL A 99 -2.66 7.01 0.57
N ALA A 100 -3.99 7.02 0.69
CA ALA A 100 -4.68 6.39 1.81
C ALA A 100 -5.57 5.27 1.27
N LEU A 101 -5.38 4.06 1.78
CA LEU A 101 -6.12 2.87 1.39
C LEU A 101 -6.94 2.36 2.58
N THR A 102 -8.22 2.11 2.33
CA THR A 102 -9.10 1.33 3.21
C THR A 102 -9.55 0.13 2.41
N ASP A 103 -9.20 -1.07 2.87
CA ASP A 103 -9.44 -2.32 2.16
C ASP A 103 -9.90 -3.41 3.15
N PRO A 104 -11.19 -3.40 3.55
CA PRO A 104 -11.70 -4.31 4.57
C PRO A 104 -11.61 -5.79 4.18
N ALA A 105 -11.55 -6.08 2.88
CA ALA A 105 -11.41 -7.44 2.36
C ALA A 105 -9.95 -7.89 2.26
N ALA A 106 -9.00 -6.99 2.52
CA ALA A 106 -7.57 -7.22 2.34
C ALA A 106 -7.28 -7.86 0.96
N ALA A 107 -7.83 -7.32 -0.11
CA ALA A 107 -7.71 -7.87 -1.47
C ALA A 107 -6.73 -7.09 -2.36
N VAL A 108 -6.42 -5.83 -2.01
CA VAL A 108 -5.53 -4.97 -2.79
C VAL A 108 -4.09 -5.47 -2.64
N ARG A 109 -3.49 -5.88 -3.76
CA ARG A 109 -2.09 -6.33 -3.81
C ARG A 109 -1.11 -5.26 -4.26
N CYS A 110 -1.59 -4.29 -5.02
CA CYS A 110 -0.75 -3.31 -5.70
C CYS A 110 -1.53 -2.00 -5.92
N VAL A 111 -0.85 -0.87 -5.73
CA VAL A 111 -1.33 0.45 -6.13
C VAL A 111 -0.29 1.06 -7.08
N LYS A 112 -0.76 1.51 -8.24
CA LYS A 112 0.06 2.24 -9.22
C LYS A 112 -0.37 3.70 -9.29
N ILE A 113 0.60 4.60 -9.28
CA ILE A 113 0.40 6.04 -9.38
C ILE A 113 1.28 6.56 -10.51
N CYS A 114 0.67 7.11 -11.56
CA CYS A 114 1.37 7.88 -12.59
C CYS A 114 1.37 9.34 -12.15
N TYR A 115 2.56 9.92 -11.95
CA TYR A 115 2.73 11.29 -11.47
C TYR A 115 3.45 12.10 -12.54
N GLU A 116 2.84 13.21 -12.99
CA GLU A 116 3.45 14.12 -13.96
C GLU A 116 4.31 15.17 -13.25
N ILE A 117 5.56 15.32 -13.69
CA ILE A 117 6.48 16.37 -13.23
C ILE A 117 6.88 17.29 -14.39
N PRO A 118 7.04 18.60 -14.15
CA PRO A 118 7.57 19.51 -15.18
C PRO A 118 9.08 19.29 -15.37
N VAL A 119 9.54 19.22 -16.62
CA VAL A 119 10.96 19.03 -16.98
C VAL A 119 11.58 20.20 -17.75
N GLY A 120 10.83 21.30 -17.91
CA GLY A 120 11.24 22.50 -18.65
C GLY A 120 10.60 22.60 -20.04
N ASP A 121 10.64 23.80 -20.64
CA ASP A 121 10.08 24.10 -21.97
C ASP A 121 8.60 23.72 -22.17
N GLY A 122 7.82 23.74 -21.07
CA GLY A 122 6.41 23.33 -21.08
C GLY A 122 6.19 21.82 -21.23
N ARG A 123 7.26 21.00 -21.22
CA ARG A 123 7.18 19.54 -21.25
C ARG A 123 6.99 18.96 -19.85
N THR A 124 6.28 17.84 -19.81
CA THR A 124 6.12 17.01 -18.62
C THR A 124 6.75 15.64 -18.83
N GLU A 125 7.11 15.00 -17.72
CA GLU A 125 7.54 13.61 -17.67
C GLU A 125 6.62 12.85 -16.71
N GLU A 126 6.25 11.62 -17.10
CA GLU A 126 5.53 10.71 -16.22
C GLU A 126 6.51 9.87 -15.39
N VAL A 127 6.29 9.85 -14.07
CA VAL A 127 6.96 8.99 -13.10
C VAL A 127 5.93 8.02 -12.52
N GLU A 128 6.06 6.73 -12.79
CA GLU A 128 5.18 5.70 -12.24
C GLU A 128 5.73 5.18 -10.90
N PHE A 129 4.91 5.24 -9.85
CA PHE A 129 5.17 4.59 -8.57
C PHE A 129 4.33 3.35 -8.44
N THR A 130 4.96 2.24 -8.05
CA THR A 130 4.27 0.98 -7.74
C THR A 130 4.49 0.63 -6.27
N LEU A 131 3.41 0.62 -5.50
CA LEU A 131 3.37 0.24 -4.09
C LEU A 131 2.82 -1.18 -4.02
N GLU A 132 3.62 -2.11 -3.49
CA GLU A 132 3.22 -3.51 -3.38
C GLU A 132 3.00 -3.90 -1.93
N ARG A 133 1.96 -4.70 -1.71
CA ARG A 133 1.63 -5.26 -0.41
C ARG A 133 2.65 -6.32 0.03
N GLN A 134 2.83 -6.51 1.34
CA GLN A 134 3.40 -7.73 1.92
C GLN A 134 2.69 -8.97 1.35
N PRO A 135 3.44 -10.02 0.97
CA PRO A 135 2.82 -11.31 0.74
C PRO A 135 2.19 -11.79 2.05
N ASP A 136 1.09 -12.52 1.94
CA ASP A 136 0.55 -13.24 3.08
C ASP A 136 1.59 -14.30 3.50
N SER A 137 1.80 -14.49 4.80
CA SER A 137 2.56 -15.64 5.29
C SER A 137 1.81 -16.89 4.81
N ASP A 138 2.45 -17.72 3.98
CA ASP A 138 1.85 -18.98 3.53
C ASP A 138 1.36 -19.74 4.77
N SER A 139 0.04 -19.98 4.83
CA SER A 139 -0.64 -20.67 5.93
C SER A 139 -0.37 -22.16 5.94
#